data_AF-A0A7Y5CM39-F1
#
_entry.id   AF-A0A7Y5CM39-F1
#
_cell.length_a   1.000
_cell.length_b   1.000
_cell.length_c   1.000
_cell.angle_alpha   90.00
_cell.angle_beta   90.00
_cell.angle_gamma   90.00
#
_symmetry.space_group_name_H-M   'P 1'
#
loop_
_entity.id
_entity.type
_entity.pdbx_description
1 polymer ?
#
loop_
_entity_poly.entity_id
_entity_poly.type
_entity_poly.pdbx_seq_one_letter_code
_entity_poly.pdbx_strand_id
1 'polypeptide(L)'
;MRTRSKFGVLVLASVLLASFAAAPLLAQQKTLTRQFDPIVFDAFNTPALLGLEIDSLTAYRYSVAGDQWLAIPFQIDKVDSNGSFFGNETGPIDFNDEVVFMPGDAGDRAPADKWLADAGARQHPRIELALDDPLASGQQAWVYLYRNVTNRPSVSGYLSYDRGPSAAAGTDTVFGRTYKVAHANNGLPNFTAIKRSSGVTGNLIDRLKVRVNGSATVPIIGRLPYTIDEQTNLQFGNLSFASGPVRGYRLLADTLVIIVFNVPFLKLPFSFEMQYFPYSSSIIFKNAKIDSADAETFGITYIRQSLDLNENGGGLTRQFFNAQNPGGITVDGVADGGVNTAVVDERVNWFLASHRPATGDPFGLMVLVTVPKIGATRNLYFKDNSAVDAADTGDKKSFGDFGVQVDGQKIQGQFSFDFSTFHLDNVGDAVATGEQFKSWQETPLAVTAAEQSFPSAVAENGETPTFFGLYDAYPNPFAPQRENIRLAFSTGANGKPAQLLIYNLMGQEVMRFTALEQLRGKAGRQEITWNGSDRFGRPLPAGVYFYRLQAGQQVAVKKLVLVR
;
A
#
# COMPACT_ATOMS: atom_id res chain seq x y z
N MET A 1 -8.11 -16.53 -3.07
CA MET A 1 -6.68 -16.25 -3.28
C MET A 1 -6.56 -14.74 -3.47
N ARG A 2 -6.08 -14.00 -2.46
CA ARG A 2 -6.16 -12.52 -2.43
C ARG A 2 -5.13 -11.92 -3.38
N THR A 3 -5.53 -11.56 -4.59
CA THR A 3 -4.77 -10.63 -5.45
C THR A 3 -4.91 -9.23 -4.88
N ARG A 4 -4.08 -8.91 -3.88
CA ARG A 4 -3.88 -7.53 -3.46
C ARG A 4 -3.10 -6.86 -4.58
N SER A 5 -3.74 -5.98 -5.35
CA SER A 5 -3.01 -4.91 -6.02
C SER A 5 -2.37 -4.10 -4.90
N LYS A 6 -1.08 -4.38 -4.66
CA LYS A 6 -0.24 -3.58 -3.80
C LYS A 6 0.60 -2.74 -4.73
N PHE A 7 0.75 -1.47 -4.44
CA PHE A 7 2.00 -0.76 -4.69
C PHE A 7 3.12 -1.73 -4.29
N GLY A 8 3.72 -2.37 -5.30
CA GLY A 8 4.38 -3.65 -5.13
C GLY A 8 5.75 -3.51 -4.52
N VAL A 9 5.88 -2.98 -3.29
CA VAL A 9 7.15 -2.91 -2.58
C VAL A 9 7.76 -4.31 -2.55
N LEU A 10 8.76 -4.53 -3.42
CA LEU A 10 9.56 -5.73 -3.41
C LEU A 10 10.51 -5.60 -2.22
N VAL A 11 10.04 -6.03 -1.05
CA VAL A 11 10.90 -6.15 0.14
C VAL A 11 11.86 -7.31 -0.10
N LEU A 12 13.06 -7.01 -0.59
CA LEU A 12 14.19 -7.92 -0.52
C LEU A 12 14.64 -8.01 0.94
N ALA A 13 14.05 -8.94 1.68
CA ALA A 13 14.47 -9.29 3.04
C ALA A 13 15.83 -10.02 2.98
N SER A 14 16.90 -9.26 2.78
CA SER A 14 18.26 -9.72 3.03
C SER A 14 18.58 -9.43 4.50
N VAL A 15 18.37 -10.39 5.39
CA VAL A 15 19.01 -10.33 6.71
C VAL A 15 20.48 -10.68 6.50
N LEU A 16 21.28 -9.68 6.13
CA LEU A 16 22.73 -9.79 6.22
C LEU A 16 23.09 -9.66 7.70
N LEU A 17 23.15 -10.80 8.40
CA LEU A 17 23.81 -10.92 9.69
C LEU A 17 25.31 -10.84 9.46
N ALA A 18 25.77 -9.60 9.28
CA ALA A 18 27.18 -9.32 9.28
C ALA A 18 27.60 -9.20 10.75
N SER A 19 28.07 -10.31 11.35
CA SER A 19 28.87 -10.26 12.57
C SER A 19 30.25 -9.71 12.21
N PHE A 20 30.30 -8.42 11.88
CA PHE A 20 31.53 -7.65 11.91
C PHE A 20 31.69 -7.10 13.33
N ALA A 21 32.91 -7.15 13.87
CA ALA A 21 33.30 -6.14 14.85
C ALA A 21 32.82 -4.80 14.30
N ALA A 22 31.96 -4.09 15.04
CA ALA A 22 31.21 -2.94 14.56
C ALA A 22 32.14 -1.95 13.83
N ALA A 23 32.21 -2.05 12.51
CA ALA A 23 32.74 -0.96 11.72
C ALA A 23 31.80 0.22 12.01
N PRO A 24 32.32 1.40 12.37
CA PRO A 24 31.46 2.53 12.64
C PRO A 24 30.57 2.76 11.42
N LEU A 25 29.26 2.69 11.60
CA LEU A 25 28.30 3.07 10.56
C LEU A 25 28.55 4.55 10.26
N LEU A 26 29.11 4.82 9.08
CA LEU A 26 29.46 6.18 8.66
C LEU A 26 28.18 6.95 8.30
N ALA A 27 28.19 8.25 8.58
CA ALA A 27 27.19 9.16 8.03
C ALA A 27 27.18 9.03 6.50
N GLN A 28 25.98 9.03 5.93
CA GLN A 28 25.79 8.98 4.48
C GLN A 28 24.67 9.95 4.11
N GLN A 29 24.92 10.83 3.15
CA GLN A 29 23.89 11.73 2.64
C GLN A 29 22.86 10.95 1.82
N LYS A 30 21.60 11.36 1.92
CA LYS A 30 20.53 10.89 1.05
C LYS A 30 20.89 11.17 -0.41
N THR A 31 20.76 10.14 -1.25
CA THR A 31 20.93 10.22 -2.71
C THR A 31 19.65 9.85 -3.45
N LEU A 32 18.64 9.33 -2.76
CA LEU A 32 17.33 8.98 -3.33
C LEU A 32 16.61 10.20 -3.91
N THR A 33 16.22 10.12 -5.18
CA THR A 33 15.45 11.16 -5.87
C THR A 33 13.97 10.85 -6.02
N ARG A 34 13.56 9.58 -5.79
CA ARG A 34 12.14 9.20 -5.78
C ARG A 34 11.40 9.86 -4.63
N GLN A 35 10.30 10.54 -4.96
CA GLN A 35 9.52 11.33 -3.99
C GLN A 35 8.02 11.07 -4.03
N PHE A 36 7.51 10.55 -5.16
CA PHE A 36 6.06 10.50 -5.43
C PHE A 36 5.42 9.16 -5.07
N ASP A 37 6.16 8.06 -5.16
CA ASP A 37 5.69 6.71 -4.84
C ASP A 37 5.65 6.51 -3.32
N PRO A 38 4.46 6.34 -2.71
CA PRO A 38 4.36 6.13 -1.27
C PRO A 38 5.00 4.79 -0.88
N ILE A 39 5.67 4.76 0.29
CA ILE A 39 6.12 3.51 0.89
C ILE A 39 4.96 2.92 1.66
N VAL A 40 4.52 1.72 1.26
CA VAL A 40 3.49 0.93 1.95
C VAL A 40 3.99 -0.51 2.08
N PHE A 41 4.09 -1.03 3.30
CA PHE A 41 4.40 -2.44 3.52
C PHE A 41 3.72 -2.98 4.77
N ASP A 42 3.38 -4.27 4.75
CA ASP A 42 2.82 -4.99 5.90
C ASP A 42 3.88 -5.06 7.02
N ALA A 43 3.48 -4.86 8.27
CA ALA A 43 4.35 -4.94 9.44
C ALA A 43 4.97 -6.34 9.62
N PHE A 44 4.43 -7.38 8.98
CA PHE A 44 5.12 -8.67 8.79
C PHE A 44 6.56 -8.51 8.24
N ASN A 45 6.78 -7.55 7.35
CA ASN A 45 8.09 -7.26 6.75
C ASN A 45 9.01 -6.44 7.67
N THR A 46 8.53 -6.01 8.83
CA THR A 46 9.33 -5.35 9.86
C THR A 46 8.94 -5.90 11.24
N PRO A 47 9.41 -7.13 11.59
CA PRO A 47 9.01 -7.80 12.83
C PRO A 47 9.28 -7.00 14.11
N ALA A 48 10.22 -6.07 14.06
CA ALA A 48 10.53 -5.12 15.14
C ALA A 48 9.35 -4.22 15.54
N LEU A 49 8.32 -4.10 14.71
CA LEU A 49 7.11 -3.32 14.99
C LEU A 49 6.02 -4.14 15.70
N LEU A 50 6.07 -5.46 15.62
CA LEU A 50 4.98 -6.32 16.10
C LEU A 50 4.83 -6.23 17.62
N GLY A 51 3.59 -6.05 18.07
CA GLY A 51 3.26 -5.93 19.49
C GLY A 51 3.51 -4.54 20.10
N LEU A 52 3.96 -3.56 19.31
CA LEU A 52 4.09 -2.17 19.77
C LEU A 52 2.74 -1.45 19.70
N GLU A 53 2.49 -0.53 20.61
CA GLU A 53 1.36 0.39 20.49
C GLU A 53 1.66 1.43 19.40
N ILE A 54 0.70 1.73 18.53
CA ILE A 54 0.87 2.73 17.46
C ILE A 54 1.26 4.08 18.08
N ASP A 55 0.56 4.47 19.15
CA ASP A 55 0.81 5.69 19.89
C ASP A 55 2.11 5.65 20.70
N SER A 56 2.95 4.61 20.61
CA SER A 56 4.31 4.62 21.17
C SER A 56 5.37 5.09 20.17
N LEU A 57 5.04 5.17 18.88
CA LEU A 57 6.01 5.40 17.80
C LEU A 57 6.03 6.85 17.32
N THR A 58 7.19 7.31 16.89
CA THR A 58 7.35 8.55 16.14
C THR A 58 8.45 8.38 15.10
N ALA A 59 8.18 8.81 13.87
CA ALA A 59 9.13 8.73 12.77
C ALA A 59 9.94 10.02 12.64
N TYR A 60 11.22 9.86 12.36
CA TYR A 60 12.16 10.95 12.15
C TYR A 60 13.02 10.72 10.92
N ARG A 61 13.48 11.82 10.35
CA ARG A 61 14.62 11.87 9.45
C ARG A 61 15.80 12.52 10.17
N TYR A 62 17.01 12.12 9.80
CA TYR A 62 18.23 12.78 10.23
C TYR A 62 18.77 13.67 9.11
N SER A 63 19.35 14.82 9.48
CA SER A 63 20.09 15.68 8.57
C SER A 63 21.53 15.78 9.04
N VAL A 64 22.47 15.30 8.23
CA VAL A 64 23.92 15.40 8.48
C VAL A 64 24.36 16.86 8.43
N ALA A 65 23.86 17.63 7.47
CA ALA A 65 24.22 19.03 7.30
C ALA A 65 23.83 19.90 8.51
N GLY A 66 22.69 19.60 9.15
CA GLY A 66 22.21 20.31 10.32
C GLY A 66 22.47 19.63 11.66
N ASP A 67 23.06 18.44 11.68
CA ASP A 67 23.21 17.56 12.85
C ASP A 67 21.92 17.48 13.70
N GLN A 68 20.78 17.28 13.03
CA GLN A 68 19.46 17.39 13.66
C GLN A 68 18.49 16.30 13.24
N TRP A 69 17.58 15.99 14.16
CA TRP A 69 16.45 15.10 13.97
C TRP A 69 15.18 15.91 13.70
N LEU A 70 14.48 15.58 12.62
CA LEU A 70 13.22 16.21 12.25
C LEU A 70 12.15 15.15 12.18
N ALA A 71 11.04 15.34 12.90
CA ALA A 71 9.92 14.41 12.83
C ALA A 71 9.25 14.50 11.45
N ILE A 72 8.79 13.36 10.94
CA ILE A 72 8.17 13.25 9.61
C ILE A 72 6.78 12.63 9.69
N PRO A 73 5.88 12.91 8.73
CA PRO A 73 4.58 12.28 8.69
C PRO A 73 4.73 10.76 8.52
N PHE A 74 4.02 10.02 9.35
CA PHE A 74 4.05 8.57 9.42
C PHE A 74 2.71 8.04 9.89
N GLN A 75 2.35 6.87 9.42
CA GLN A 75 1.05 6.27 9.71
C GLN A 75 1.19 4.75 9.79
N ILE A 76 0.50 4.16 10.76
CA ILE A 76 0.18 2.74 10.77
C ILE A 76 -1.31 2.62 10.47
N ASP A 77 -1.63 1.88 9.42
CA ASP A 77 -3.00 1.55 9.07
C ASP A 77 -3.37 0.19 9.62
N LYS A 78 -4.42 0.18 10.47
CA LYS A 78 -5.03 -1.04 10.98
C LYS A 78 -5.78 -1.78 9.88
N VAL A 79 -5.52 -3.07 9.73
CA VAL A 79 -6.12 -3.89 8.67
C VAL A 79 -6.76 -5.11 9.28
N ASP A 80 -8.08 -5.20 9.30
CA ASP A 80 -8.71 -6.34 9.96
C ASP A 80 -8.43 -7.69 9.25
N SER A 81 -8.86 -8.80 9.88
CA SER A 81 -8.71 -10.15 9.32
C SER A 81 -9.33 -10.33 7.92
N ASN A 82 -10.34 -9.53 7.56
CA ASN A 82 -10.97 -9.52 6.24
C ASN A 82 -10.20 -8.66 5.22
N GLY A 83 -9.21 -7.91 5.66
CA GLY A 83 -8.41 -7.00 4.85
C GLY A 83 -9.04 -5.61 4.71
N SER A 84 -9.93 -5.23 5.63
CA SER A 84 -10.60 -3.93 5.64
C SER A 84 -9.87 -2.94 6.56
N PHE A 85 -9.69 -1.72 6.07
CA PHE A 85 -9.20 -0.57 6.84
C PHE A 85 -10.29 0.09 7.69
N PHE A 86 -11.54 -0.36 7.56
CA PHE A 86 -12.71 0.18 8.25
C PHE A 86 -13.26 -0.76 9.33
N GLY A 87 -12.51 -1.83 9.66
CA GLY A 87 -12.86 -2.75 10.72
C GLY A 87 -12.71 -2.13 12.12
N ASN A 88 -13.25 -2.81 13.14
CA ASN A 88 -13.14 -2.40 14.55
C ASN A 88 -11.86 -2.95 15.22
N GLU A 89 -10.78 -3.10 14.46
CA GLU A 89 -9.54 -3.63 14.99
C GLU A 89 -8.91 -2.64 15.96
N THR A 90 -8.65 -3.12 17.18
CA THR A 90 -8.04 -2.35 18.25
C THR A 90 -6.94 -3.19 18.88
N GLY A 91 -5.82 -2.54 19.25
CA GLY A 91 -4.68 -3.19 19.89
C GLY A 91 -3.34 -2.90 19.22
N PRO A 92 -2.27 -3.55 19.71
CA PRO A 92 -0.90 -3.35 19.21
C PRO A 92 -0.76 -3.69 17.73
N ILE A 93 0.32 -3.23 17.11
CA ILE A 93 0.65 -3.51 15.70
C ILE A 93 0.75 -5.03 15.49
N ASP A 94 0.03 -5.55 14.49
CA ASP A 94 0.07 -6.95 14.11
C ASP A 94 0.72 -7.17 12.74
N PHE A 95 0.61 -8.37 12.17
CA PHE A 95 1.36 -8.72 10.95
C PHE A 95 0.77 -8.14 9.67
N ASN A 96 -0.52 -7.79 9.67
CA ASN A 96 -1.31 -7.36 8.53
C ASN A 96 -1.47 -5.85 8.47
N ASP A 97 -1.22 -5.15 9.57
CA ASP A 97 -1.14 -3.70 9.62
C ASP A 97 -0.12 -3.16 8.61
N GLU A 98 -0.43 -2.01 8.00
CA GLU A 98 0.41 -1.40 6.98
C GLU A 98 1.16 -0.18 7.52
N VAL A 99 2.47 -0.13 7.28
CA VAL A 99 3.35 1.00 7.58
C VAL A 99 3.38 1.94 6.38
N VAL A 100 3.15 3.24 6.61
CA VAL A 100 3.00 4.23 5.53
C VAL A 100 3.80 5.51 5.80
N PHE A 101 4.59 5.93 4.81
CA PHE A 101 5.28 7.22 4.79
C PHE A 101 5.71 7.59 3.36
N MET A 102 6.17 8.83 3.15
CA MET A 102 6.66 9.29 1.85
C MET A 102 8.19 9.25 1.78
N PRO A 103 8.80 8.73 0.69
CA PRO A 103 10.26 8.74 0.52
C PRO A 103 10.84 10.15 0.38
N GLY A 104 10.02 11.12 -0.07
CA GLY A 104 10.39 12.53 -0.11
C GLY A 104 10.82 13.09 1.26
N ASP A 105 10.24 12.58 2.35
CA ASP A 105 10.56 13.01 3.71
C ASP A 105 11.67 12.19 4.38
N ALA A 106 12.16 11.11 3.77
CA ALA A 106 13.34 10.42 4.26
C ALA A 106 14.58 11.32 4.24
N GLY A 107 15.54 11.07 5.13
CA GLY A 107 16.75 11.87 5.28
C GLY A 107 18.02 11.06 5.12
N ASP A 108 19.09 11.59 5.70
CA ASP A 108 20.43 11.02 5.67
C ASP A 108 20.55 9.83 6.63
N ARG A 109 21.61 9.04 6.45
CA ARG A 109 21.98 8.01 7.40
C ARG A 109 22.63 8.63 8.63
N ALA A 110 22.04 8.40 9.79
CA ALA A 110 22.59 8.83 11.06
C ALA A 110 23.80 7.96 11.43
N PRO A 111 24.89 8.54 11.93
CA PRO A 111 25.93 7.80 12.63
C PRO A 111 25.36 6.93 13.76
N ALA A 112 26.08 5.85 14.11
CA ALA A 112 25.65 4.91 15.14
C ALA A 112 25.48 5.54 16.54
N ASP A 113 26.24 6.59 16.84
CA ASP A 113 26.25 7.33 18.11
C ASP A 113 25.29 8.53 18.13
N LYS A 114 24.75 8.93 16.97
CA LYS A 114 23.79 10.03 16.86
C LYS A 114 22.39 9.54 17.19
N TRP A 115 21.82 10.02 18.29
CA TRP A 115 20.50 9.62 18.81
C TRP A 115 19.69 10.85 19.23
N LEU A 116 18.37 10.72 19.29
CA LEU A 116 17.53 11.73 19.93
C LEU A 116 18.00 11.99 21.37
N ALA A 117 17.91 13.24 21.80
CA ALA A 117 18.27 13.65 23.17
C ALA A 117 17.29 13.11 24.24
N ASP A 118 16.09 12.69 23.83
CA ASP A 118 15.05 12.16 24.70
C ASP A 118 15.48 10.87 25.40
N ALA A 119 15.25 10.78 26.71
CA ALA A 119 15.64 9.63 27.50
C ALA A 119 14.83 8.36 27.14
N GLY A 120 13.53 8.50 26.85
CA GLY A 120 12.68 7.39 26.43
C GLY A 120 13.12 6.82 25.08
N ALA A 121 13.52 7.70 24.15
CA ALA A 121 14.09 7.32 22.86
C ALA A 121 15.38 6.49 22.97
N ARG A 122 16.10 6.57 24.09
CA ARG A 122 17.35 5.83 24.35
C ARG A 122 17.14 4.57 25.19
N GLN A 123 15.96 4.38 25.78
CA GLN A 123 15.61 3.18 26.56
C GLN A 123 15.19 1.99 25.69
N HIS A 124 14.85 2.26 24.43
CA HIS A 124 14.42 1.25 23.47
C HIS A 124 15.28 1.30 22.21
N PRO A 125 15.42 0.18 21.49
CA PRO A 125 16.03 0.21 20.17
C PRO A 125 15.27 1.15 19.24
N ARG A 126 15.99 1.94 18.45
CA ARG A 126 15.42 2.61 17.27
C ARG A 126 15.33 1.62 16.13
N ILE A 127 14.36 1.81 15.25
CA ILE A 127 14.26 1.05 13.99
C ILE A 127 14.76 1.96 12.88
N GLU A 128 15.89 1.64 12.27
CA GLU A 128 16.37 2.25 11.03
C GLU A 128 15.68 1.55 9.85
N LEU A 129 14.95 2.31 9.04
CA LEU A 129 14.39 1.90 7.77
C LEU A 129 15.27 2.49 6.66
N ALA A 130 16.06 1.66 6.01
CA ALA A 130 16.82 2.04 4.82
C ALA A 130 15.97 1.80 3.57
N LEU A 131 15.91 2.83 2.73
CA LEU A 131 15.25 2.82 1.43
C LEU A 131 16.31 2.70 0.35
N ASP A 132 16.15 1.71 -0.53
CA ASP A 132 17.05 1.45 -1.65
C ASP A 132 16.26 1.50 -2.95
N ASP A 133 16.77 2.20 -3.97
CA ASP A 133 16.17 2.18 -5.31
C ASP A 133 16.73 1.02 -6.16
N PRO A 134 15.95 -0.02 -6.47
CA PRO A 134 16.45 -1.13 -7.28
C PRO A 134 16.67 -0.76 -8.76
N LEU A 135 16.10 0.35 -9.22
CA LEU A 135 16.29 0.87 -10.57
C LEU A 135 17.48 1.83 -10.69
N ALA A 136 18.03 2.31 -9.57
CA ALA A 136 19.14 3.25 -9.54
C ALA A 136 20.12 2.90 -8.41
N SER A 137 21.12 2.07 -8.74
CA SER A 137 22.14 1.62 -7.78
C SER A 137 22.77 2.79 -7.02
N GLY A 138 22.81 2.69 -5.69
CA GLY A 138 23.39 3.69 -4.79
C GLY A 138 22.48 4.86 -4.44
N GLN A 139 21.24 4.90 -4.95
CA GLN A 139 20.23 5.83 -4.47
C GLN A 139 19.57 5.30 -3.20
N GLN A 140 19.84 5.98 -2.08
CA GLN A 140 19.42 5.54 -0.76
C GLN A 140 18.88 6.71 0.09
N ALA A 141 18.01 6.39 1.04
CA ALA A 141 17.52 7.30 2.06
C ALA A 141 17.16 6.54 3.35
N TRP A 142 16.99 7.25 4.47
CA TRP A 142 16.70 6.62 5.76
C TRP A 142 15.57 7.30 6.52
N VAL A 143 14.80 6.48 7.23
CA VAL A 143 13.79 6.88 8.22
C VAL A 143 14.08 6.15 9.52
N TYR A 144 13.82 6.80 10.66
CA TYR A 144 14.08 6.23 11.98
C TYR A 144 12.82 6.27 12.82
N LEU A 145 12.41 5.12 13.35
CA LEU A 145 11.30 5.03 14.28
C LEU A 145 11.84 4.93 15.71
N TYR A 146 11.40 5.86 16.56
CA TYR A 146 11.71 5.87 17.98
C TYR A 146 10.46 5.55 18.81
N ARG A 147 10.67 4.86 19.94
CA ARG A 147 9.61 4.47 20.87
C ARG A 147 9.60 5.38 22.09
N ASN A 148 8.41 5.60 22.65
CA ASN A 148 8.19 6.27 23.94
C ASN A 148 8.87 7.64 24.04
N VAL A 149 8.94 8.38 22.93
CA VAL A 149 9.41 9.77 22.92
C VAL A 149 8.44 10.61 23.74
N THR A 150 8.96 11.31 24.75
CA THR A 150 8.14 12.04 25.73
C THR A 150 7.60 13.34 25.15
N ASN A 151 8.44 14.07 24.42
CA ASN A 151 8.09 15.35 23.79
C ASN A 151 7.98 15.17 22.28
N ARG A 152 6.82 14.72 21.80
CA ARG A 152 6.57 14.52 20.38
C ARG A 152 6.32 15.84 19.67
N PRO A 153 7.10 16.19 18.63
CA PRO A 153 6.78 17.33 17.78
C PRO A 153 5.43 17.11 17.09
N SER A 154 4.63 18.17 16.98
CA SER A 154 3.47 18.13 16.09
C SER A 154 3.95 18.09 14.65
N VAL A 155 3.50 17.09 13.90
CA VAL A 155 3.82 16.93 12.49
C VAL A 155 2.54 17.05 11.69
N SER A 156 2.46 18.07 10.84
CA SER A 156 1.33 18.23 9.92
C SER A 156 1.31 17.09 8.91
N GLY A 157 0.17 16.40 8.84
CA GLY A 157 -0.11 15.46 7.76
C GLY A 157 -0.26 16.16 6.40
N TYR A 158 -0.45 15.37 5.36
CA TYR A 158 -0.59 15.85 3.99
C TYR A 158 -2.03 15.97 3.51
N LEU A 159 -2.94 15.26 4.18
CA LEU A 159 -4.30 15.08 3.72
C LEU A 159 -5.28 15.81 4.62
N SER A 160 -6.28 16.41 4.00
CA SER A 160 -7.49 16.84 4.68
C SER A 160 -8.72 16.40 3.91
N TYR A 161 -9.83 16.28 4.63
CA TYR A 161 -11.09 15.80 4.10
C TYR A 161 -12.22 16.71 4.53
N ASP A 162 -12.91 17.26 3.55
CA ASP A 162 -14.16 17.97 3.73
C ASP A 162 -15.32 17.03 3.40
N ARG A 163 -16.21 16.79 4.38
CA ARG A 163 -17.36 15.91 4.21
C ARG A 163 -18.48 16.52 3.36
N GLY A 164 -18.40 17.80 3.04
CA GLY A 164 -19.48 18.51 2.36
C GLY A 164 -20.71 18.77 3.26
N PRO A 165 -21.69 19.54 2.75
CA PRO A 165 -22.85 19.99 3.52
C PRO A 165 -23.88 18.88 3.81
N SER A 166 -23.84 17.75 3.10
CA SER A 166 -24.59 16.54 3.43
C SER A 166 -23.61 15.39 3.54
N ALA A 167 -23.55 14.70 4.69
CA ALA A 167 -22.71 13.50 4.86
C ALA A 167 -23.16 12.30 4.00
N ALA A 168 -23.95 12.54 2.94
CA ALA A 168 -24.26 11.60 1.89
C ALA A 168 -23.01 11.39 1.01
N ALA A 169 -22.84 10.19 0.48
CA ALA A 169 -21.74 9.88 -0.43
C ALA A 169 -21.70 10.91 -1.56
N GLY A 170 -20.54 11.52 -1.81
CA GLY A 170 -20.33 12.24 -3.07
C GLY A 170 -20.59 13.74 -3.08
N THR A 171 -20.62 14.44 -1.96
CA THR A 171 -20.46 15.93 -1.95
C THR A 171 -19.18 16.37 -1.24
N ASP A 172 -18.30 15.40 -1.04
CA ASP A 172 -17.09 15.49 -0.25
C ASP A 172 -15.85 15.75 -1.10
N THR A 173 -14.84 16.37 -0.49
CA THR A 173 -13.58 16.74 -1.14
C THR A 173 -12.40 16.24 -0.34
N VAL A 174 -11.45 15.62 -1.03
CA VAL A 174 -10.14 15.26 -0.48
C VAL A 174 -9.09 16.25 -1.00
N PHE A 175 -8.24 16.74 -0.11
CA PHE A 175 -7.12 17.62 -0.44
C PHE A 175 -5.80 16.89 -0.18
N GLY A 176 -4.95 16.80 -1.21
CA GLY A 176 -3.56 16.38 -1.12
C GLY A 176 -2.59 17.57 -1.14
N ARG A 177 -1.28 17.30 -1.25
CA ARG A 177 -0.25 18.34 -1.36
C ARG A 177 -0.36 19.12 -2.65
N THR A 178 -0.50 18.42 -3.78
CA THR A 178 -0.53 19.01 -5.12
C THR A 178 -1.91 19.01 -5.74
N TYR A 179 -2.94 18.50 -5.05
CA TYR A 179 -4.25 18.36 -5.68
C TYR A 179 -5.42 18.49 -4.71
N LYS A 180 -6.60 18.68 -5.28
CA LYS A 180 -7.87 18.35 -4.63
C LYS A 180 -8.74 17.54 -5.58
N VAL A 181 -9.46 16.56 -5.03
CA VAL A 181 -10.42 15.72 -5.75
C VAL A 181 -11.77 15.89 -5.05
N ALA A 182 -12.79 16.31 -5.81
CA ALA A 182 -14.17 16.29 -5.33
C ALA A 182 -14.98 15.22 -6.05
N HIS A 183 -16.05 14.82 -5.40
CA HIS A 183 -16.89 13.72 -5.84
C HIS A 183 -18.28 14.24 -6.24
N ALA A 184 -18.92 13.54 -7.17
CA ALA A 184 -20.33 13.74 -7.51
C ALA A 184 -21.22 12.94 -6.56
N ASN A 185 -22.52 13.25 -6.50
CA ASN A 185 -23.50 12.62 -5.58
C ASN A 185 -23.56 11.07 -5.61
N ASN A 186 -22.99 10.44 -6.63
CA ASN A 186 -22.79 8.98 -6.68
C ASN A 186 -21.44 8.55 -6.06
N GLY A 187 -20.79 9.39 -5.26
CA GLY A 187 -19.49 9.12 -4.64
C GLY A 187 -18.27 9.12 -5.58
N LEU A 188 -18.44 9.09 -6.90
CA LEU A 188 -17.33 8.98 -7.86
C LEU A 188 -16.69 10.35 -8.15
N PRO A 189 -15.39 10.40 -8.49
CA PRO A 189 -14.73 11.66 -8.82
C PRO A 189 -15.33 12.33 -10.06
N ASN A 190 -15.61 13.62 -9.93
CA ASN A 190 -16.06 14.52 -11.01
C ASN A 190 -15.32 15.86 -11.01
N PHE A 191 -14.37 16.01 -10.09
CA PHE A 191 -13.55 17.20 -10.01
C PHE A 191 -12.12 16.83 -9.65
N THR A 192 -11.16 17.43 -10.33
CA THR A 192 -9.75 17.38 -9.94
C THR A 192 -9.09 18.71 -10.29
N ALA A 193 -8.33 19.27 -9.37
CA ALA A 193 -7.48 20.43 -9.66
C ALA A 193 -6.09 20.21 -9.10
N ILE A 194 -5.09 20.76 -9.79
CA ILE A 194 -3.68 20.70 -9.42
C ILE A 194 -3.26 22.05 -8.85
N LYS A 195 -2.64 22.03 -7.67
CA LYS A 195 -1.99 23.18 -7.04
C LYS A 195 -0.55 23.26 -7.55
N ARG A 196 -0.19 24.39 -8.13
CA ARG A 196 1.13 24.68 -8.69
C ARG A 196 1.70 25.95 -8.08
N SER A 197 2.95 26.26 -8.43
CA SER A 197 3.60 27.51 -8.04
C SER A 197 2.86 28.74 -8.60
N SER A 198 2.30 28.61 -9.80
CA SER A 198 1.56 29.66 -10.51
C SER A 198 0.09 29.83 -10.06
N GLY A 199 -0.41 28.94 -9.19
CA GLY A 199 -1.81 28.95 -8.74
C GLY A 199 -2.45 27.56 -8.80
N VAL A 200 -3.78 27.52 -8.62
CA VAL A 200 -4.56 26.28 -8.71
C VAL A 200 -5.27 26.22 -10.06
N THR A 201 -5.24 25.08 -10.72
CA THR A 201 -5.96 24.89 -11.99
C THR A 201 -7.49 24.96 -11.79
N GLY A 202 -8.22 25.12 -12.89
CA GLY A 202 -9.64 24.77 -12.93
C GLY A 202 -9.88 23.26 -12.77
N ASN A 203 -11.13 22.84 -12.93
CA ASN A 203 -11.49 21.42 -12.93
C ASN A 203 -10.90 20.72 -14.16
N LEU A 204 -10.06 19.71 -13.98
CA LEU A 204 -9.40 18.99 -15.07
C LEU A 204 -10.20 17.81 -15.61
N ILE A 205 -11.11 17.24 -14.82
CA ILE A 205 -11.92 16.08 -15.21
C ILE A 205 -13.39 16.47 -15.21
N ASP A 206 -14.18 15.94 -16.15
CA ASP A 206 -15.64 16.00 -16.01
C ASP A 206 -16.11 14.87 -15.11
N ARG A 207 -15.69 13.62 -15.38
CA ARG A 207 -16.12 12.45 -14.63
C ARG A 207 -15.26 11.21 -14.84
N LEU A 208 -15.40 10.26 -13.92
CA LEU A 208 -15.11 8.85 -14.16
C LEU A 208 -16.31 8.18 -14.85
N LYS A 209 -16.12 7.61 -16.04
CA LYS A 209 -17.13 6.85 -16.77
C LYS A 209 -16.94 5.34 -16.56
N VAL A 210 -18.03 4.64 -16.32
CA VAL A 210 -18.10 3.17 -16.33
C VAL A 210 -19.12 2.74 -17.36
N ARG A 211 -18.80 1.76 -18.21
CA ARG A 211 -19.75 1.17 -19.15
C ARG A 211 -19.71 -0.33 -19.07
N VAL A 212 -20.89 -0.95 -19.10
CA VAL A 212 -21.04 -2.37 -19.34
C VAL A 212 -22.16 -2.58 -20.34
N ASN A 213 -21.88 -3.29 -21.44
CA ASN A 213 -22.92 -3.72 -22.37
C ASN A 213 -23.01 -5.23 -22.37
N GLY A 214 -24.22 -5.75 -22.56
CA GLY A 214 -24.48 -7.17 -22.62
C GLY A 214 -25.88 -7.48 -23.08
N SER A 215 -26.27 -8.73 -22.89
CA SER A 215 -27.63 -9.16 -23.18
C SER A 215 -28.09 -10.26 -22.24
N ALA A 216 -29.21 -10.04 -21.57
CA ALA A 216 -29.74 -10.95 -20.58
C ALA A 216 -30.78 -11.91 -21.18
N THR A 217 -30.68 -13.19 -20.83
CA THR A 217 -31.71 -14.18 -21.16
C THR A 217 -32.84 -14.08 -20.14
N VAL A 218 -34.00 -13.61 -20.58
CA VAL A 218 -35.22 -13.51 -19.76
C VAL A 218 -36.16 -14.67 -20.11
N PRO A 219 -36.63 -15.45 -19.11
CA PRO A 219 -37.62 -16.49 -19.36
C PRO A 219 -38.81 -15.94 -20.17
N ILE A 220 -39.27 -16.69 -21.16
CA ILE A 220 -40.42 -16.37 -22.04
C ILE A 220 -40.14 -15.28 -23.08
N ILE A 221 -39.39 -14.22 -22.76
CA ILE A 221 -39.13 -13.08 -23.67
C ILE A 221 -37.90 -13.34 -24.56
N GLY A 222 -36.96 -14.18 -24.12
CA GLY A 222 -35.72 -14.44 -24.84
C GLY A 222 -34.61 -13.46 -24.45
N ARG A 223 -33.66 -13.23 -25.35
CA ARG A 223 -32.43 -12.48 -25.06
C ARG A 223 -32.61 -10.99 -25.34
N LEU A 224 -32.38 -10.15 -24.34
CA LEU A 224 -32.61 -8.70 -24.40
C LEU A 224 -31.32 -7.91 -24.15
N PRO A 225 -31.00 -6.89 -24.94
CA PRO A 225 -29.82 -6.07 -24.71
C PRO A 225 -30.00 -5.16 -23.48
N TYR A 226 -28.90 -4.85 -22.81
CA TYR A 226 -28.85 -3.83 -21.75
C TYR A 226 -27.53 -3.05 -21.79
N THR A 227 -27.58 -1.85 -21.22
CA THR A 227 -26.43 -0.97 -21.00
C THR A 227 -26.42 -0.53 -19.55
N ILE A 228 -25.24 -0.50 -18.95
CA ILE A 228 -25.00 -0.02 -17.59
C ILE A 228 -24.04 1.15 -17.64
N ASP A 229 -24.35 2.18 -16.86
CA ASP A 229 -23.49 3.33 -16.68
C ASP A 229 -23.44 3.86 -15.23
N GLU A 230 -22.47 4.74 -14.97
CA GLU A 230 -22.26 5.32 -13.64
C GLU A 230 -23.34 6.31 -13.19
N GLN A 231 -24.16 6.82 -14.10
CA GLN A 231 -25.13 7.86 -13.82
C GLN A 231 -26.47 7.25 -13.38
N THR A 232 -26.87 6.16 -14.02
CA THR A 232 -28.18 5.55 -13.85
C THR A 232 -28.13 4.28 -12.99
N ASN A 233 -27.02 3.54 -13.01
CA ASN A 233 -26.93 2.23 -12.37
C ASN A 233 -26.01 2.17 -11.15
N LEU A 234 -25.09 3.14 -10.98
CA LEU A 234 -24.22 3.21 -9.80
C LEU A 234 -24.79 4.23 -8.82
N GLN A 235 -25.55 3.74 -7.85
CA GLN A 235 -25.95 4.49 -6.67
C GLN A 235 -25.28 3.84 -5.46
N PHE A 236 -24.64 4.63 -4.61
CA PHE A 236 -23.96 4.12 -3.42
C PHE A 236 -24.69 4.60 -2.18
N GLY A 237 -25.26 3.67 -1.44
CA GLY A 237 -25.97 3.99 -0.20
C GLY A 237 -25.05 4.33 0.97
N ASN A 238 -23.80 3.87 0.93
CA ASN A 238 -22.86 3.98 2.05
C ASN A 238 -21.48 4.46 1.58
N LEU A 239 -20.95 5.49 2.26
CA LEU A 239 -19.56 5.93 2.15
C LEU A 239 -18.88 5.70 3.49
N SER A 240 -17.79 4.93 3.48
CA SER A 240 -16.85 4.89 4.60
C SER A 240 -15.62 5.71 4.25
N PHE A 241 -15.18 6.56 5.18
CA PHE A 241 -13.98 7.38 5.02
C PHE A 241 -13.11 7.35 6.28
N ALA A 242 -11.80 7.23 6.07
CA ALA A 242 -10.78 7.37 7.10
C ALA A 242 -9.63 8.23 6.54
N SER A 243 -9.06 9.11 7.36
CA SER A 243 -7.86 9.87 7.01
C SER A 243 -6.82 9.70 8.09
N GLY A 244 -5.60 9.42 7.69
CA GLY A 244 -4.42 9.60 8.52
C GLY A 244 -3.51 10.70 7.98
N PRO A 245 -2.36 10.93 8.63
CA PRO A 245 -1.43 11.99 8.25
C PRO A 245 -0.74 11.73 6.90
N VAL A 246 -0.66 10.47 6.45
CA VAL A 246 -0.01 10.10 5.18
C VAL A 246 -1.00 9.68 4.10
N ARG A 247 -1.93 8.78 4.47
CA ARG A 247 -2.88 8.13 3.57
C ARG A 247 -4.32 8.28 4.06
N GLY A 248 -5.24 8.48 3.13
CA GLY A 248 -6.67 8.49 3.36
C GLY A 248 -7.39 7.46 2.48
N TYR A 249 -8.58 7.04 2.90
CA TYR A 249 -9.35 5.97 2.27
C TYR A 249 -10.80 6.35 2.11
N ARG A 250 -11.37 6.08 0.94
CA ARG A 250 -12.82 6.01 0.71
C ARG A 250 -13.19 4.61 0.27
N LEU A 251 -14.25 4.07 0.84
CA LEU A 251 -14.87 2.84 0.35
C LEU A 251 -16.31 3.14 -0.02
N LEU A 252 -16.61 2.95 -1.29
CA LEU A 252 -17.95 2.91 -1.83
C LEU A 252 -18.26 1.45 -2.14
N ALA A 253 -19.12 0.83 -1.34
CA ALA A 253 -19.54 -0.55 -1.55
C ALA A 253 -21.04 -0.57 -1.83
N ASP A 254 -21.42 -1.20 -2.93
CA ASP A 254 -22.82 -1.43 -3.26
C ASP A 254 -22.97 -2.72 -4.08
N THR A 255 -24.18 -2.99 -4.54
CA THR A 255 -24.50 -4.10 -5.42
C THR A 255 -24.97 -3.54 -6.75
N LEU A 256 -24.29 -3.91 -7.83
CA LEU A 256 -24.69 -3.52 -9.18
C LEU A 256 -25.95 -4.30 -9.49
N VAL A 257 -27.06 -3.58 -9.62
CA VAL A 257 -28.34 -4.17 -9.97
C VAL A 257 -28.59 -3.98 -11.46
N ILE A 258 -28.56 -5.07 -12.22
CA ILE A 258 -29.01 -5.04 -13.62
C ILE A 258 -30.53 -5.14 -13.61
N ILE A 259 -31.20 -4.10 -14.11
CA ILE A 259 -32.66 -4.04 -14.22
C ILE A 259 -33.05 -4.24 -15.68
N VAL A 260 -33.90 -5.24 -15.94
CA VAL A 260 -34.51 -5.46 -17.26
C VAL A 260 -36.03 -5.43 -17.07
N PHE A 261 -36.74 -4.59 -17.82
CA PHE A 261 -38.19 -4.39 -17.66
C PHE A 261 -38.63 -4.09 -16.21
N ASN A 262 -37.89 -3.25 -15.50
CA ASN A 262 -38.17 -2.87 -14.11
C ASN A 262 -38.09 -4.05 -13.10
N VAL A 263 -37.49 -5.17 -13.50
CA VAL A 263 -37.20 -6.32 -12.62
C VAL A 263 -35.68 -6.39 -12.39
N PRO A 264 -35.20 -6.45 -11.14
CA PRO A 264 -33.78 -6.62 -10.84
C PRO A 264 -33.37 -8.08 -11.10
N PHE A 265 -32.46 -8.29 -12.07
CA PHE A 265 -32.06 -9.61 -12.55
C PHE A 265 -30.68 -10.07 -12.08
N LEU A 266 -29.72 -9.14 -11.95
CA LEU A 266 -28.38 -9.45 -11.46
C LEU A 266 -28.04 -8.56 -10.29
N LYS A 267 -27.46 -9.14 -9.25
CA LYS A 267 -26.88 -8.43 -8.11
C LYS A 267 -25.39 -8.79 -8.04
N LEU A 268 -24.53 -7.98 -8.66
CA LEU A 268 -23.08 -8.15 -8.53
C LEU A 268 -22.58 -7.25 -7.40
N PRO A 269 -22.16 -7.79 -6.25
CA PRO A 269 -21.50 -6.96 -5.24
C PRO A 269 -20.22 -6.41 -5.86
N PHE A 270 -20.02 -5.10 -5.75
CA PHE A 270 -18.80 -4.46 -6.18
C PHE A 270 -18.44 -3.35 -5.20
N SER A 271 -17.17 -2.95 -5.22
CA SER A 271 -16.72 -1.83 -4.42
C SER A 271 -15.68 -1.02 -5.16
N PHE A 272 -15.78 0.30 -5.05
CA PHE A 272 -14.68 1.21 -5.33
C PHE A 272 -13.96 1.50 -4.02
N GLU A 273 -12.73 1.00 -3.94
CA GLU A 273 -11.78 1.42 -2.92
C GLU A 273 -10.93 2.54 -3.50
N MET A 274 -10.95 3.70 -2.86
CA MET A 274 -10.11 4.82 -3.24
C MET A 274 -9.10 5.10 -2.16
N GLN A 275 -7.86 5.27 -2.57
CA GLN A 275 -6.75 5.62 -1.68
C GLN A 275 -6.21 6.98 -2.09
N TYR A 276 -5.91 7.81 -1.12
CA TYR A 276 -5.37 9.15 -1.34
C TYR A 276 -4.03 9.24 -0.64
N PHE A 277 -3.05 9.70 -1.39
CA PHE A 277 -1.70 10.02 -0.96
C PHE A 277 -1.41 11.49 -1.28
N PRO A 278 -0.28 12.05 -0.84
CA PRO A 278 -0.01 13.47 -0.98
C PRO A 278 0.03 13.97 -2.44
N TYR A 279 0.47 13.11 -3.36
CA TYR A 279 0.66 13.44 -4.78
C TYR A 279 -0.21 12.58 -5.71
N SER A 280 -0.89 11.56 -5.19
CA SER A 280 -1.67 10.63 -6.00
C SER A 280 -2.99 10.25 -5.34
N SER A 281 -3.94 9.86 -6.18
CA SER A 281 -5.15 9.15 -5.78
C SER A 281 -5.21 7.83 -6.56
N SER A 282 -5.87 6.83 -6.00
CA SER A 282 -6.13 5.57 -6.69
C SER A 282 -7.60 5.23 -6.60
N ILE A 283 -8.13 4.61 -7.66
CA ILE A 283 -9.50 4.11 -7.74
C ILE A 283 -9.41 2.65 -8.15
N ILE A 284 -9.78 1.76 -7.23
CA ILE A 284 -9.69 0.33 -7.42
C ILE A 284 -11.10 -0.26 -7.41
N PHE A 285 -11.53 -0.77 -8.56
CA PHE A 285 -12.74 -1.57 -8.67
C PHE A 285 -12.44 -3.00 -8.25
N LYS A 286 -12.86 -3.39 -7.03
CA LYS A 286 -12.58 -4.70 -6.43
C LYS A 286 -13.76 -5.67 -6.56
N ASN A 287 -13.40 -6.96 -6.48
CA ASN A 287 -14.31 -8.09 -6.31
C ASN A 287 -15.33 -8.31 -7.43
N ALA A 288 -15.07 -7.79 -8.63
CA ALA A 288 -15.88 -8.13 -9.79
C ALA A 288 -15.56 -9.54 -10.26
N LYS A 289 -16.50 -10.44 -10.00
CA LYS A 289 -16.45 -11.83 -10.43
C LYS A 289 -17.70 -12.09 -11.26
N ILE A 290 -17.48 -12.52 -12.50
CA ILE A 290 -18.56 -12.99 -13.37
C ILE A 290 -18.37 -14.50 -13.54
N ASP A 291 -19.25 -15.26 -12.91
CA ASP A 291 -19.21 -16.72 -12.95
C ASP A 291 -19.73 -17.24 -14.31
N SER A 292 -19.44 -18.49 -14.65
CA SER A 292 -19.84 -19.05 -15.95
C SER A 292 -21.36 -19.02 -16.16
N ALA A 293 -22.14 -19.24 -15.10
CA ALA A 293 -23.60 -19.19 -15.11
C ALA A 293 -24.12 -17.75 -15.32
N ASP A 294 -23.51 -16.78 -14.65
CA ASP A 294 -23.83 -15.36 -14.85
C ASP A 294 -23.45 -14.92 -16.26
N ALA A 295 -22.30 -15.37 -16.75
CA ALA A 295 -21.86 -15.04 -18.10
C ALA A 295 -22.79 -15.64 -19.18
N GLU A 296 -23.40 -16.83 -18.96
CA GLU A 296 -24.45 -17.36 -19.85
C GLU A 296 -25.73 -16.52 -19.77
N THR A 297 -26.12 -16.16 -18.55
CA THR A 297 -27.37 -15.47 -18.28
C THR A 297 -27.35 -14.04 -18.79
N PHE A 298 -26.25 -13.31 -18.59
CA PHE A 298 -26.13 -11.87 -18.82
C PHE A 298 -25.29 -11.50 -20.04
N GLY A 299 -24.48 -12.43 -20.56
CA GLY A 299 -23.82 -12.27 -21.85
C GLY A 299 -23.05 -10.95 -21.98
N ILE A 300 -22.30 -10.57 -20.94
CA ILE A 300 -21.52 -9.33 -20.94
C ILE A 300 -20.51 -9.38 -22.08
N THR A 301 -20.55 -8.38 -22.95
CA THR A 301 -19.71 -8.31 -24.16
C THR A 301 -18.76 -7.13 -24.16
N TYR A 302 -19.03 -6.12 -23.33
CA TYR A 302 -18.25 -4.91 -23.24
C TYR A 302 -18.11 -4.44 -21.79
N ILE A 303 -16.90 -4.07 -21.38
CA ILE A 303 -16.65 -3.36 -20.12
C ILE A 303 -15.66 -2.24 -20.40
N ARG A 304 -15.94 -1.02 -19.91
CA ARG A 304 -15.02 0.12 -19.98
C ARG A 304 -14.97 0.84 -18.64
N GLN A 305 -13.78 1.28 -18.26
CA GLN A 305 -13.56 2.34 -17.28
C GLN A 305 -12.68 3.41 -17.92
N SER A 306 -13.12 4.66 -17.90
CA SER A 306 -12.37 5.78 -18.47
C SER A 306 -12.56 7.06 -17.67
N LEU A 307 -11.57 7.95 -17.69
CA LEU A 307 -11.69 9.32 -17.23
C LEU A 307 -12.04 10.20 -18.43
N ASP A 308 -12.98 11.10 -18.25
CA ASP A 308 -13.35 12.14 -19.21
C ASP A 308 -12.76 13.47 -18.76
N LEU A 309 -12.02 14.14 -19.64
CA LEU A 309 -11.42 15.43 -19.31
C LEU A 309 -12.46 16.54 -19.43
N ASN A 310 -12.26 17.60 -18.66
CA ASN A 310 -13.17 18.74 -18.74
C ASN A 310 -12.84 19.59 -19.98
N GLU A 311 -13.82 19.85 -20.85
CA GLU A 311 -13.70 20.75 -22.03
C GLU A 311 -13.06 22.10 -21.69
N ASN A 312 -13.48 22.67 -20.56
CA ASN A 312 -13.13 24.01 -20.10
C ASN A 312 -12.05 24.00 -19.01
N GLY A 313 -11.36 22.87 -18.84
CA GLY A 313 -10.58 22.54 -17.65
C GLY A 313 -9.29 23.31 -17.41
N GLY A 314 -9.38 24.64 -17.28
CA GLY A 314 -8.35 25.47 -16.66
C GLY A 314 -7.04 25.58 -17.44
N GLY A 315 -7.06 25.45 -18.76
CA GLY A 315 -5.87 25.63 -19.60
C GLY A 315 -5.11 24.36 -19.92
N LEU A 316 -5.71 23.17 -19.88
CA LEU A 316 -5.17 22.04 -20.62
C LEU A 316 -5.19 22.43 -22.11
N THR A 317 -4.07 22.88 -22.66
CA THR A 317 -3.67 22.56 -24.04
C THR A 317 -2.82 21.31 -23.99
N ARG A 318 -3.08 20.23 -24.71
CA ARG A 318 -4.23 19.30 -24.78
C ARG A 318 -3.65 17.91 -25.05
N GLN A 319 -2.38 17.70 -24.68
CA GLN A 319 -1.66 16.57 -25.24
C GLN A 319 -1.89 15.35 -24.38
N PHE A 320 -2.36 14.31 -25.04
CA PHE A 320 -2.51 13.00 -24.46
C PHE A 320 -1.39 12.09 -24.96
N PHE A 321 -0.72 11.42 -24.04
CA PHE A 321 0.37 10.51 -24.35
C PHE A 321 0.09 9.13 -23.74
N ASN A 322 0.58 8.11 -24.42
CA ASN A 322 0.81 6.79 -23.86
C ASN A 322 2.02 6.16 -24.57
N ALA A 323 2.44 4.97 -24.17
CA ALA A 323 3.56 4.26 -24.78
C ALA A 323 3.38 3.96 -26.28
N GLN A 324 2.15 3.96 -26.80
CA GLN A 324 1.82 3.69 -28.21
C GLN A 324 1.66 4.96 -29.06
N ASN A 325 1.51 6.12 -28.43
CA ASN A 325 1.36 7.42 -29.07
C ASN A 325 2.39 8.42 -28.50
N PRO A 326 3.70 8.17 -28.69
CA PRO A 326 4.76 8.99 -28.09
C PRO A 326 4.82 10.42 -28.66
N GLY A 327 4.25 10.66 -29.85
CA GLY A 327 4.14 11.98 -30.45
C GLY A 327 3.10 12.89 -29.79
N GLY A 328 2.25 12.33 -28.92
CA GLY A 328 1.12 13.03 -28.33
C GLY A 328 -0.06 13.16 -29.29
N ILE A 329 -1.26 13.16 -28.72
CA ILE A 329 -2.52 13.35 -29.42
C ILE A 329 -3.12 14.67 -28.91
N THR A 330 -3.64 15.50 -29.81
CA THR A 330 -4.25 16.77 -29.43
C THR A 330 -5.70 16.52 -29.03
N VAL A 331 -6.04 16.78 -27.77
CA VAL A 331 -7.39 16.70 -27.21
C VAL A 331 -8.17 17.98 -27.50
N ASP A 332 -8.56 18.26 -28.74
CA ASP A 332 -9.28 19.48 -29.10
C ASP A 332 -10.81 19.34 -29.26
N GLY A 333 -11.36 18.16 -28.98
CA GLY A 333 -12.75 17.82 -29.17
C GLY A 333 -13.07 17.40 -30.61
N VAL A 334 -12.06 17.17 -31.45
CA VAL A 334 -12.20 16.66 -32.83
C VAL A 334 -11.69 15.23 -32.89
N ALA A 335 -12.46 14.35 -33.54
CA ALA A 335 -12.12 12.94 -33.65
C ALA A 335 -10.75 12.72 -34.32
N ASP A 336 -9.80 12.18 -33.56
CA ASP A 336 -8.49 11.75 -34.06
C ASP A 336 -8.56 10.37 -34.73
N GLY A 337 -8.03 10.28 -35.95
CA GLY A 337 -7.88 9.02 -36.68
C GLY A 337 -6.58 8.30 -36.32
N GLY A 338 -6.61 6.96 -36.26
CA GLY A 338 -5.38 6.16 -36.17
C GLY A 338 -4.70 6.14 -34.81
N VAL A 339 -5.40 6.53 -33.73
CA VAL A 339 -4.89 6.43 -32.37
C VAL A 339 -4.60 4.98 -32.01
N ASN A 340 -3.35 4.67 -31.65
CA ASN A 340 -2.96 3.32 -31.29
C ASN A 340 -3.33 3.05 -29.83
N THR A 341 -4.29 2.16 -29.61
CA THR A 341 -4.81 1.79 -28.29
C THR A 341 -4.40 0.38 -27.86
N ALA A 342 -3.39 -0.22 -28.49
CA ALA A 342 -2.90 -1.53 -28.09
C ALA A 342 -2.37 -1.51 -26.65
N VAL A 343 -2.67 -2.59 -25.90
CA VAL A 343 -2.06 -2.86 -24.60
C VAL A 343 -0.62 -3.28 -24.83
N VAL A 344 0.32 -2.57 -24.21
CA VAL A 344 1.77 -2.76 -24.42
C VAL A 344 2.35 -3.75 -23.42
N ASP A 345 1.86 -3.66 -22.18
CA ASP A 345 2.33 -4.45 -21.07
C ASP A 345 1.15 -5.14 -20.39
N GLU A 346 1.35 -6.38 -19.97
CA GLU A 346 0.33 -7.11 -19.24
C GLU A 346 0.24 -6.73 -17.76
N ARG A 347 1.23 -6.00 -17.23
CA ARG A 347 1.30 -5.52 -15.85
C ARG A 347 0.76 -4.09 -15.74
N VAL A 348 1.50 -3.11 -16.27
CA VAL A 348 1.17 -1.68 -16.10
C VAL A 348 1.24 -0.94 -17.44
N ASN A 349 0.15 -0.26 -17.80
CA ASN A 349 0.11 0.70 -18.89
C ASN A 349 -0.05 2.10 -18.30
N TRP A 350 0.16 3.14 -19.10
CA TRP A 350 0.07 4.50 -18.62
C TRP A 350 -0.52 5.46 -19.64
N PHE A 351 -1.13 6.51 -19.10
CA PHE A 351 -1.62 7.68 -19.82
C PHE A 351 -1.08 8.94 -19.17
N LEU A 352 -0.76 9.95 -19.97
CA LEU A 352 -0.42 11.27 -19.48
C LEU A 352 -1.23 12.31 -20.25
N ALA A 353 -2.19 12.93 -19.57
CA ALA A 353 -2.86 14.13 -20.04
C ALA A 353 -2.09 15.33 -19.49
N SER A 354 -1.40 16.08 -20.36
CA SER A 354 -0.52 17.16 -19.94
C SER A 354 -0.84 18.48 -20.62
N HIS A 355 -0.68 19.56 -19.86
CA HIS A 355 -0.54 20.89 -20.39
C HIS A 355 0.90 21.20 -20.77
N ARG A 356 1.16 21.44 -22.05
CA ARG A 356 2.47 21.88 -22.56
C ARG A 356 2.38 23.28 -23.17
N PRO A 357 2.49 24.34 -22.35
CA PRO A 357 2.59 25.67 -22.90
C PRO A 357 3.97 25.87 -23.57
N ALA A 358 4.04 26.70 -24.62
CA ALA A 358 5.31 27.08 -25.23
C ALA A 358 6.24 27.83 -24.25
N THR A 359 5.64 28.52 -23.27
CA THR A 359 6.30 29.20 -22.14
C THR A 359 5.41 29.07 -20.90
N GLY A 360 5.94 28.60 -19.77
CA GLY A 360 5.17 28.53 -18.51
C GLY A 360 5.48 27.33 -17.61
N ASP A 361 4.51 27.01 -16.74
CA ASP A 361 4.54 26.03 -15.65
C ASP A 361 3.76 24.75 -16.07
N PRO A 362 4.41 23.79 -16.78
CA PRO A 362 3.74 22.62 -17.34
C PRO A 362 3.22 21.70 -16.23
N PHE A 363 2.13 20.98 -16.46
CA PHE A 363 1.53 20.09 -15.46
C PHE A 363 0.80 18.94 -16.13
N GLY A 364 0.34 17.96 -15.34
CA GLY A 364 -0.43 16.87 -15.91
C GLY A 364 -1.00 15.87 -14.92
N LEU A 365 -1.92 15.06 -15.45
CA LEU A 365 -2.47 13.88 -14.81
C LEU A 365 -1.76 12.66 -15.41
N MET A 366 -0.91 12.04 -14.61
CA MET A 366 -0.23 10.80 -14.97
C MET A 366 -1.02 9.63 -14.39
N VAL A 367 -1.64 8.83 -15.24
CA VAL A 367 -2.52 7.74 -14.86
C VAL A 367 -1.86 6.41 -15.20
N LEU A 368 -1.55 5.63 -14.17
CA LEU A 368 -1.12 4.25 -14.30
C LEU A 368 -2.33 3.35 -14.25
N VAL A 369 -2.40 2.36 -15.14
CA VAL A 369 -3.51 1.42 -15.21
C VAL A 369 -3.04 -0.02 -15.33
N THR A 370 -3.62 -0.87 -14.50
CA THR A 370 -3.50 -2.34 -14.66
C THR A 370 -4.66 -2.84 -15.50
N VAL A 371 -4.34 -3.46 -16.64
CA VAL A 371 -5.37 -4.02 -17.54
C VAL A 371 -5.75 -5.42 -17.04
N PRO A 372 -7.02 -5.68 -16.69
CA PRO A 372 -7.42 -6.96 -16.12
C PRO A 372 -7.17 -8.12 -17.09
N LYS A 373 -6.58 -9.22 -16.59
CA LYS A 373 -6.43 -10.48 -17.34
C LYS A 373 -7.74 -11.27 -17.31
N ILE A 374 -8.70 -10.84 -18.11
CA ILE A 374 -9.94 -11.58 -18.37
C ILE A 374 -9.87 -12.11 -19.80
N GLY A 375 -10.35 -13.34 -20.07
CA GLY A 375 -10.17 -14.09 -21.33
C GLY A 375 -10.88 -13.51 -22.55
N ALA A 376 -10.74 -12.21 -22.77
CA ALA A 376 -11.37 -11.37 -23.76
C ALA A 376 -10.31 -10.43 -24.38
N THR A 377 -10.67 -9.73 -25.45
CA THR A 377 -9.80 -8.72 -26.08
C THR A 377 -9.72 -7.49 -25.18
N ARG A 378 -8.53 -6.94 -25.01
CA ARG A 378 -8.27 -5.82 -24.09
C ARG A 378 -7.55 -4.74 -24.85
N ASN A 379 -8.05 -3.52 -24.75
CA ASN A 379 -7.45 -2.35 -25.37
C ASN A 379 -7.37 -1.23 -24.34
N LEU A 380 -6.39 -0.35 -24.52
CA LEU A 380 -6.51 1.00 -23.99
C LEU A 380 -7.71 1.69 -24.66
N TYR A 381 -8.17 2.78 -24.08
CA TYR A 381 -9.27 3.56 -24.61
C TYR A 381 -8.80 5.01 -24.77
N PHE A 382 -9.14 5.61 -25.91
CA PHE A 382 -9.01 7.03 -26.16
C PHE A 382 -10.16 7.48 -27.06
N LYS A 383 -10.85 8.56 -26.72
CA LYS A 383 -11.87 9.18 -27.57
C LYS A 383 -11.92 10.69 -27.33
N ASP A 384 -11.55 11.47 -28.34
CA ASP A 384 -11.68 12.92 -28.34
C ASP A 384 -12.71 13.36 -29.38
N ASN A 385 -13.97 13.54 -28.98
CA ASN A 385 -15.02 13.94 -29.90
C ASN A 385 -16.14 14.67 -29.14
N SER A 386 -16.22 15.98 -29.38
CA SER A 386 -17.22 16.87 -28.81
C SER A 386 -18.59 16.79 -29.49
N ALA A 387 -18.73 16.01 -30.56
CA ALA A 387 -20.02 15.73 -31.15
C ALA A 387 -20.90 14.95 -30.16
N VAL A 388 -22.17 15.34 -30.08
CA VAL A 388 -23.13 14.72 -29.15
C VAL A 388 -23.29 13.24 -29.49
N ASP A 389 -22.97 12.38 -28.52
CA ASP A 389 -23.13 10.94 -28.57
C ASP A 389 -24.27 10.52 -27.64
N ALA A 390 -25.39 10.09 -28.21
CA ALA A 390 -26.56 9.68 -27.44
C ALA A 390 -26.31 8.44 -26.56
N ALA A 391 -25.27 7.65 -26.84
CA ALA A 391 -24.86 6.49 -26.05
C ALA A 391 -23.87 6.83 -24.94
N ASP A 392 -23.40 8.08 -24.86
CA ASP A 392 -22.57 8.56 -23.76
C ASP A 392 -23.43 9.12 -22.61
N THR A 393 -22.89 9.10 -21.39
CA THR A 393 -23.55 9.68 -20.21
C THR A 393 -23.04 11.09 -19.96
N GLY A 394 -23.75 11.83 -19.11
CA GLY A 394 -23.34 13.18 -18.74
C GLY A 394 -23.73 14.25 -19.74
N ASP A 395 -22.75 15.04 -20.16
CA ASP A 395 -22.91 16.09 -21.16
C ASP A 395 -23.01 15.54 -22.60
N LYS A 396 -22.87 14.21 -22.75
CA LYS A 396 -22.92 13.46 -24.01
C LYS A 396 -21.80 13.82 -24.98
N LYS A 397 -20.70 14.34 -24.46
CA LYS A 397 -19.49 14.64 -25.23
C LYS A 397 -18.33 13.87 -24.64
N SER A 398 -17.31 13.65 -25.44
CA SER A 398 -16.07 13.02 -24.98
C SER A 398 -14.93 13.97 -25.24
N PHE A 399 -14.23 14.43 -24.21
CA PHE A 399 -13.06 15.27 -24.35
C PHE A 399 -11.85 14.48 -23.88
N GLY A 400 -11.11 13.92 -24.84
CA GLY A 400 -9.98 13.05 -24.57
C GLY A 400 -10.29 11.98 -23.52
N ASP A 401 -11.43 11.29 -23.61
CA ASP A 401 -11.76 10.21 -22.69
C ASP A 401 -10.68 9.14 -22.80
N PHE A 402 -10.07 8.73 -21.68
CA PHE A 402 -9.03 7.71 -21.71
C PHE A 402 -9.16 6.68 -20.59
N GLY A 403 -8.73 5.45 -20.86
CA GLY A 403 -8.82 4.37 -19.88
C GLY A 403 -8.64 3.00 -20.50
N VAL A 404 -9.43 2.03 -20.09
CA VAL A 404 -9.31 0.64 -20.55
C VAL A 404 -10.68 0.14 -20.97
N GLN A 405 -10.70 -0.60 -22.07
CA GLN A 405 -11.86 -1.35 -22.52
C GLN A 405 -11.53 -2.85 -22.67
N VAL A 406 -12.56 -3.66 -22.45
CA VAL A 406 -12.54 -5.10 -22.65
C VAL A 406 -13.72 -5.47 -23.53
N ASP A 407 -13.41 -6.13 -24.65
CA ASP A 407 -14.37 -6.58 -25.65
C ASP A 407 -14.35 -8.11 -25.73
N GLY A 408 -15.51 -8.75 -25.70
CA GLY A 408 -15.61 -10.20 -25.82
C GLY A 408 -17.00 -10.67 -26.23
N GLN A 409 -17.09 -11.92 -26.67
CA GLN A 409 -18.40 -12.55 -26.93
C GLN A 409 -19.10 -12.93 -25.61
N LYS A 410 -18.31 -13.24 -24.57
CA LYS A 410 -18.77 -13.66 -23.26
C LYS A 410 -17.67 -13.41 -22.22
N ILE A 411 -17.69 -12.24 -21.60
CA ILE A 411 -16.70 -11.85 -20.58
C ILE A 411 -17.02 -12.57 -19.27
N GLN A 412 -16.07 -13.35 -18.76
CA GLN A 412 -16.19 -14.10 -17.51
C GLN A 412 -14.86 -14.18 -16.78
N GLY A 413 -14.89 -14.33 -15.46
CA GLY A 413 -13.71 -14.40 -14.60
C GLY A 413 -13.73 -13.36 -13.49
N GLN A 414 -12.67 -13.39 -12.68
CA GLN A 414 -12.44 -12.39 -11.64
C GLN A 414 -11.47 -11.34 -12.17
N PHE A 415 -11.82 -10.07 -12.00
CA PHE A 415 -11.01 -8.96 -12.48
C PHE A 415 -11.07 -7.76 -11.53
N SER A 416 -10.13 -6.84 -11.74
CA SER A 416 -10.09 -5.54 -11.07
C SER A 416 -9.55 -4.51 -12.05
N PHE A 417 -10.12 -3.31 -11.99
CA PHE A 417 -9.58 -2.14 -12.68
C PHE A 417 -8.90 -1.27 -11.63
N ASP A 418 -7.60 -1.07 -11.80
CA ASP A 418 -6.79 -0.25 -10.90
C ASP A 418 -6.25 0.94 -11.67
N PHE A 419 -6.65 2.12 -11.25
CA PHE A 419 -6.22 3.40 -11.79
C PHE A 419 -5.52 4.17 -10.67
N SER A 420 -4.23 4.43 -10.81
CA SER A 420 -3.48 5.33 -9.94
C SER A 420 -3.16 6.62 -10.69
N THR A 421 -3.71 7.73 -10.22
CA THR A 421 -3.53 9.06 -10.81
C THR A 421 -2.55 9.87 -9.97
N PHE A 422 -1.41 10.22 -10.53
CA PHE A 422 -0.47 11.20 -9.99
C PHE A 422 -0.81 12.60 -10.53
N HIS A 423 -0.84 13.56 -9.63
CA HIS A 423 -1.23 14.94 -9.88
C HIS A 423 0.03 15.79 -9.89
N LEU A 424 0.62 15.91 -11.08
CA LEU A 424 1.94 16.48 -11.26
C LEU A 424 1.83 17.98 -11.50
N ASP A 425 2.41 18.75 -10.60
CA ASP A 425 2.53 20.21 -10.71
C ASP A 425 3.63 20.65 -11.69
N ASN A 426 4.50 19.71 -12.09
CA ASN A 426 5.49 19.87 -13.13
C ASN A 426 5.58 18.61 -14.01
N VAL A 427 5.60 18.77 -15.34
CA VAL A 427 5.82 17.69 -16.31
C VAL A 427 6.89 18.11 -17.31
N GLY A 428 8.00 17.37 -17.33
CA GLY A 428 9.08 17.56 -18.31
C GLY A 428 8.80 16.81 -19.62
N ASP A 429 9.67 15.86 -19.96
CA ASP A 429 9.41 14.95 -21.08
C ASP A 429 8.28 13.98 -20.72
N ALA A 430 7.20 14.00 -21.52
CA ALA A 430 5.97 13.28 -21.23
C ALA A 430 6.15 11.76 -21.32
N VAL A 431 6.90 11.29 -22.33
CA VAL A 431 7.13 9.86 -22.54
C VAL A 431 8.11 9.33 -21.50
N ALA A 432 9.19 10.07 -21.21
CA ALA A 432 10.13 9.70 -20.17
C ALA A 432 9.46 9.70 -18.77
N THR A 433 8.62 10.68 -18.47
CA THR A 433 7.77 10.69 -17.26
C THR A 433 6.87 9.46 -17.23
N GLY A 434 6.22 9.17 -18.37
CA GLY A 434 5.42 7.97 -18.64
C GLY A 434 6.10 6.68 -18.18
N GLU A 435 7.22 6.38 -18.83
CA GLU A 435 8.02 5.18 -18.59
C GLU A 435 8.67 5.15 -17.20
N GLN A 436 9.03 6.31 -16.65
CA GLN A 436 9.59 6.41 -15.30
C GLN A 436 8.58 5.97 -14.24
N PHE A 437 7.36 6.54 -14.25
CA PHE A 437 6.33 6.17 -13.27
C PHE A 437 5.85 4.73 -13.47
N LYS A 438 5.76 4.25 -14.71
CA LYS A 438 5.54 2.82 -14.99
C LYS A 438 6.61 1.97 -14.29
N SER A 439 7.88 2.30 -14.51
CA SER A 439 9.00 1.55 -13.93
C SER A 439 8.98 1.59 -12.40
N TRP A 440 8.63 2.73 -11.79
CA TRP A 440 8.48 2.85 -10.35
C TRP A 440 7.36 1.97 -9.79
N GLN A 441 6.22 1.88 -10.49
CA GLN A 441 5.12 1.00 -10.09
C GLN A 441 5.50 -0.48 -10.19
N GLU A 442 6.23 -0.86 -11.23
CA GLU A 442 6.67 -2.25 -11.44
C GLU A 442 7.84 -2.65 -10.55
N THR A 443 8.68 -1.69 -10.16
CA THR A 443 9.85 -1.88 -9.29
C THR A 443 9.91 -0.79 -8.22
N PRO A 444 9.10 -0.92 -7.16
CA PRO A 444 9.08 0.04 -6.06
C PRO A 444 10.34 -0.05 -5.20
N LEU A 445 10.53 0.96 -4.35
CA LEU A 445 11.67 1.04 -3.44
C LEU A 445 11.74 -0.18 -2.52
N ALA A 446 12.94 -0.72 -2.31
CA ALA A 446 13.16 -1.75 -1.32
C ALA A 446 13.32 -1.10 0.06
N VAL A 447 12.72 -1.71 1.08
CA VAL A 447 12.84 -1.26 2.47
C VAL A 447 13.51 -2.35 3.27
N THR A 448 14.59 -2.01 3.97
CA THR A 448 15.22 -2.89 4.96
C THR A 448 15.13 -2.26 6.34
N ALA A 449 14.84 -3.08 7.35
CA ALA A 449 14.70 -2.62 8.72
C ALA A 449 15.81 -3.21 9.60
N ALA A 450 16.42 -2.36 10.42
CA ALA A 450 17.43 -2.76 11.39
C ALA A 450 17.12 -2.13 12.76
N GLU A 451 17.09 -2.94 13.81
CA GLU A 451 17.09 -2.43 15.18
C GLU A 451 18.51 -2.03 15.60
N GLN A 452 18.63 -0.85 16.20
CA GLN A 452 19.87 -0.37 16.78
C GLN A 452 19.58 0.00 18.22
N SER A 453 20.45 -0.39 19.15
CA SER A 453 20.34 -0.03 20.57
C SER A 453 21.22 1.16 20.89
N PHE A 454 20.80 1.99 21.85
CA PHE A 454 21.62 3.10 22.30
C PHE A 454 22.97 2.57 22.81
N PRO A 455 24.12 3.09 22.34
CA PRO A 455 25.41 2.66 22.83
C PRO A 455 25.56 3.01 24.31
N SER A 456 25.34 2.04 25.20
CA SER A 456 25.78 2.17 26.59
C SER A 456 27.32 2.17 26.59
N ALA A 457 27.94 3.18 27.20
CA ALA A 457 29.35 3.11 27.52
C ALA A 457 29.60 1.76 28.22
N VAL A 458 30.58 1.00 27.75
CA VAL A 458 30.92 -0.32 28.30
C VAL A 458 31.18 -0.13 29.80
N ALA A 459 30.22 -0.52 30.63
CA ALA A 459 30.53 -0.91 31.99
C ALA A 459 31.11 -2.32 31.88
N GLU A 460 32.45 -2.43 31.94
CA GLU A 460 33.08 -3.64 32.45
C GLU A 460 32.59 -3.84 33.88
N ASN A 461 31.43 -4.46 34.05
CA ASN A 461 31.04 -5.18 35.25
C ASN A 461 29.86 -6.08 34.86
N GLY A 462 30.02 -7.37 35.13
CA GLY A 462 29.04 -8.40 34.80
C GLY A 462 27.73 -8.24 35.58
N GLU A 463 26.90 -7.28 35.18
CA GLU A 463 25.55 -7.15 35.72
C GLU A 463 24.59 -8.08 34.98
N THR A 464 24.03 -8.99 35.75
CA THR A 464 23.01 -9.96 35.32
C THR A 464 21.77 -9.23 34.80
N PRO A 465 21.26 -9.53 33.58
CA PRO A 465 20.09 -8.84 33.03
C PRO A 465 18.86 -8.95 33.94
N THR A 466 18.28 -7.81 34.35
CA THR A 466 17.09 -7.72 35.21
C THR A 466 15.76 -7.62 34.44
N PHE A 467 15.77 -7.68 33.11
CA PHE A 467 14.61 -7.48 32.22
C PHE A 467 14.13 -8.78 31.53
N PHE A 468 12.86 -8.79 31.08
CA PHE A 468 12.27 -9.87 30.29
C PHE A 468 12.88 -9.92 28.89
N GLY A 469 13.36 -11.08 28.44
CA GLY A 469 14.00 -11.22 27.14
C GLY A 469 14.02 -12.66 26.63
N LEU A 470 13.91 -12.81 25.31
CA LEU A 470 14.10 -14.08 24.62
C LEU A 470 15.30 -13.94 23.68
N TYR A 471 16.34 -14.72 23.89
CA TYR A 471 17.59 -14.62 23.13
C TYR A 471 17.59 -15.59 21.95
N ASP A 472 18.47 -15.35 20.98
CA ASP A 472 18.60 -16.23 19.82
C ASP A 472 19.01 -17.64 20.23
N ALA A 473 18.39 -18.61 19.58
CA ALA A 473 18.73 -20.00 19.74
C ALA A 473 20.11 -20.26 19.13
N TYR A 474 20.96 -21.02 19.81
CA TYR A 474 22.28 -21.37 19.29
C TYR A 474 22.57 -22.86 19.44
N PRO A 475 23.01 -23.54 18.37
CA PRO A 475 23.15 -23.03 17.01
C PRO A 475 21.80 -22.84 16.33
N ASN A 476 21.69 -21.97 15.31
CA ASN A 476 20.50 -21.82 14.48
C ASN A 476 20.91 -21.31 13.08
N PRO A 477 20.78 -22.10 12.00
CA PRO A 477 20.14 -23.43 11.93
C PRO A 477 20.84 -24.50 12.78
N PHE A 478 20.09 -25.49 13.27
CA PHE A 478 20.65 -26.60 14.06
C PHE A 478 20.34 -27.97 13.46
N ALA A 479 21.29 -28.89 13.64
CA ALA A 479 21.19 -30.28 13.22
C ALA A 479 21.08 -31.20 14.45
N PRO A 480 19.88 -31.70 14.80
CA PRO A 480 19.65 -32.47 16.03
C PRO A 480 20.57 -33.67 16.26
N GLN A 481 21.07 -34.30 15.19
CA GLN A 481 21.96 -35.47 15.28
C GLN A 481 23.42 -35.09 15.54
N ARG A 482 23.79 -33.83 15.37
CA ARG A 482 25.16 -33.32 15.58
C ARG A 482 25.27 -32.55 16.88
N GLU A 483 24.23 -31.81 17.25
CA GLU A 483 24.26 -30.91 18.39
C GLU A 483 22.85 -30.55 18.90
N ASN A 484 22.77 -30.26 20.20
CA ASN A 484 21.57 -29.73 20.81
C ASN A 484 21.51 -28.21 20.63
N ILE A 485 20.30 -27.67 20.61
CA ILE A 485 20.05 -26.23 20.53
C ILE A 485 19.81 -25.64 21.91
N ARG A 486 20.46 -24.52 22.17
CA ARG A 486 20.36 -23.74 23.40
C ARG A 486 19.35 -22.62 23.21
N LEU A 487 18.31 -22.60 24.04
CA LEU A 487 17.28 -21.57 24.11
C LEU A 487 17.51 -20.75 25.37
N ALA A 488 18.10 -19.56 25.20
CA ALA A 488 18.33 -18.65 26.32
C ALA A 488 17.19 -17.65 26.46
N PHE A 489 16.84 -17.31 27.70
CA PHE A 489 15.84 -16.30 28.01
C PHE A 489 16.09 -15.65 29.38
N SER A 490 15.45 -14.54 29.69
CA SER A 490 15.51 -13.89 31.00
C SER A 490 14.12 -13.54 31.50
N THR A 491 13.90 -13.70 32.81
CA THR A 491 12.68 -13.29 33.51
C THR A 491 13.02 -12.21 34.53
N GLY A 492 12.19 -11.18 34.65
CA GLY A 492 12.41 -10.09 35.62
C GLY A 492 12.31 -10.56 37.08
N ALA A 493 12.87 -9.77 38.00
CA ALA A 493 13.06 -10.12 39.41
C ALA A 493 11.77 -10.44 40.22
N ASN A 494 10.58 -10.10 39.69
CA ASN A 494 9.28 -10.36 40.33
C ASN A 494 8.44 -11.40 39.54
N GLY A 495 9.09 -12.32 38.83
CA GLY A 495 8.49 -13.13 37.75
C GLY A 495 7.33 -14.06 38.13
N LYS A 496 6.20 -13.90 37.41
CA LYS A 496 5.13 -14.89 37.26
C LYS A 496 5.66 -16.18 36.60
N PRO A 497 4.95 -17.33 36.68
CA PRO A 497 5.39 -18.56 36.02
C PRO A 497 5.64 -18.32 34.53
N ALA A 498 6.85 -18.64 34.06
CA ALA A 498 7.23 -18.52 32.66
C ALA A 498 6.99 -19.83 31.92
N GLN A 499 6.53 -19.74 30.68
CA GLN A 499 6.32 -20.87 29.78
C GLN A 499 7.13 -20.66 28.51
N LEU A 500 7.94 -21.65 28.13
CA LEU A 500 8.62 -21.71 26.85
C LEU A 500 7.98 -22.82 26.02
N LEU A 501 7.51 -22.47 24.82
CA LEU A 501 6.85 -23.38 23.91
C LEU A 501 7.51 -23.32 22.53
N ILE A 502 7.43 -24.41 21.78
CA ILE A 502 7.84 -24.49 20.37
C ILE A 502 6.62 -24.83 19.53
N TYR A 503 6.45 -24.11 18.42
CA TYR A 503 5.36 -24.24 17.45
C TYR A 503 5.90 -24.56 16.06
N ASN A 504 5.12 -25.32 15.28
CA ASN A 504 5.34 -25.46 13.84
C ASN A 504 4.68 -24.31 13.05
N LEU A 505 4.85 -24.31 11.72
CA LEU A 505 4.27 -23.30 10.81
C LEU A 505 2.74 -23.23 10.82
N MET A 506 2.05 -24.29 11.25
CA MET A 506 0.59 -24.32 11.37
C MET A 506 0.11 -23.80 12.74
N GLY A 507 1.00 -23.28 13.58
CA GLY A 507 0.69 -22.83 14.93
C GLY A 507 0.45 -23.96 15.93
N GLN A 508 0.75 -25.21 15.56
CA GLN A 508 0.59 -26.34 16.47
C GLN A 508 1.77 -26.41 17.45
N GLU A 509 1.47 -26.54 18.73
CA GLU A 509 2.47 -26.75 19.78
C GLU A 509 3.12 -28.14 19.64
N VAL A 510 4.43 -28.15 19.37
CA VAL A 510 5.21 -29.37 19.21
C VAL A 510 6.01 -29.73 20.46
N MET A 511 6.40 -28.73 21.27
CA MET A 511 7.15 -28.92 22.50
C MET A 511 6.78 -27.85 23.53
N ARG A 512 6.75 -28.23 24.82
CA ARG A 512 6.52 -27.34 25.95
C ARG A 512 7.48 -27.69 27.08
N PHE A 513 8.20 -26.69 27.59
CA PHE A 513 9.12 -26.87 28.70
C PHE A 513 8.41 -26.59 30.03
N THR A 514 8.07 -27.65 30.76
CA THR A 514 7.35 -27.57 32.05
C THR A 514 8.27 -27.39 33.27
N ALA A 515 9.58 -27.66 33.13
CA ALA A 515 10.58 -27.49 34.19
C ALA A 515 10.84 -26.03 34.60
N LEU A 516 10.23 -25.06 33.91
CA LEU A 516 10.35 -23.63 34.19
C LEU A 516 9.63 -23.20 35.47
N GLU A 517 8.72 -24.01 36.01
CA GLU A 517 8.05 -23.70 37.28
C GLU A 517 9.01 -23.67 38.47
N GLN A 518 10.16 -24.36 38.38
CA GLN A 518 11.20 -24.33 39.41
C GLN A 518 12.07 -23.06 39.37
N LEU A 519 11.91 -22.22 38.33
CA LEU A 519 12.61 -20.94 38.16
C LEU A 519 11.80 -19.74 38.69
N ARG A 520 10.67 -20.00 39.36
CA ARG A 520 9.85 -18.97 40.02
C ARG A 520 10.72 -18.05 40.89
N GLY A 521 10.64 -16.75 40.64
CA GLY A 521 11.35 -15.72 41.42
C GLY A 521 12.86 -15.61 41.16
N LYS A 522 13.44 -16.35 40.20
CA LYS A 522 14.86 -16.17 39.82
C LYS A 522 15.00 -15.14 38.72
N ALA A 523 15.61 -13.99 39.04
CA ALA A 523 16.05 -13.01 38.06
C ALA A 523 17.26 -13.53 37.27
N GLY A 524 17.42 -13.06 36.03
CA GLY A 524 18.64 -13.30 35.24
C GLY A 524 18.47 -14.24 34.06
N ARG A 525 19.56 -14.43 33.33
CA ARG A 525 19.62 -15.26 32.12
C ARG A 525 19.56 -16.75 32.48
N GLN A 526 18.60 -17.43 31.88
CA GLN A 526 18.36 -18.86 31.96
C GLN A 526 18.59 -19.49 30.59
N GLU A 527 18.92 -20.78 30.56
CA GLU A 527 19.15 -21.51 29.32
C GLU A 527 18.52 -22.90 29.42
N ILE A 528 17.85 -23.30 28.34
CA ILE A 528 17.33 -24.65 28.15
C ILE A 528 18.01 -25.26 26.95
N THR A 529 18.42 -26.52 27.08
CA THR A 529 18.92 -27.32 25.97
C THR A 529 17.80 -28.19 25.42
N TRP A 530 17.63 -28.21 24.10
CA TRP A 530 16.65 -29.03 23.40
C TRP A 530 17.32 -29.81 22.27
N ASN A 531 16.86 -31.03 22.03
CA ASN A 531 17.45 -31.97 21.06
C ASN A 531 16.60 -32.10 19.78
N GLY A 532 15.70 -31.15 19.51
CA GLY A 532 14.86 -31.20 18.30
C GLY A 532 13.75 -32.25 18.30
N SER A 533 13.34 -32.76 19.47
CA SER A 533 12.25 -33.75 19.59
C SER A 533 10.96 -33.15 20.13
N ASP A 534 9.82 -33.73 19.75
CA ASP A 534 8.50 -33.36 20.25
C ASP A 534 8.29 -33.84 21.70
N ARG A 535 7.14 -33.48 22.29
CA ARG A 535 6.76 -33.90 23.66
C ARG A 535 6.72 -35.42 23.90
N PHE A 536 6.74 -36.25 22.84
CA PHE A 536 6.75 -37.71 22.92
C PHE A 536 8.14 -38.30 22.63
N GLY A 537 9.18 -37.46 22.55
CA GLY A 537 10.55 -37.86 22.26
C GLY A 537 10.81 -38.19 20.79
N ARG A 538 9.88 -37.86 19.89
CA ARG A 538 10.02 -38.14 18.45
C ARG A 538 10.78 -37.00 17.76
N PRO A 539 11.78 -37.27 16.91
CA PRO A 539 12.49 -36.23 16.17
C PRO A 539 11.54 -35.44 15.26
N LEU A 540 11.66 -34.11 15.28
CA LEU A 540 10.89 -33.25 14.41
C LEU A 540 11.46 -33.21 12.97
N PRO A 541 10.63 -32.98 11.94
CA PRO A 541 11.09 -32.82 10.57
C PRO A 541 11.90 -31.53 10.37
N ALA A 542 12.78 -31.53 9.36
CA ALA A 542 13.47 -30.30 8.92
C ALA A 542 12.43 -29.25 8.52
N GLY A 543 12.67 -28.00 8.90
CA GLY A 543 11.72 -26.92 8.69
C GLY A 543 11.89 -25.76 9.64
N VAL A 544 11.00 -24.77 9.47
CA VAL A 544 10.94 -23.59 10.32
C VAL A 544 10.00 -23.85 11.49
N TYR A 545 10.46 -23.50 12.69
CA TYR A 545 9.69 -23.53 13.93
C TYR A 545 9.78 -22.17 14.60
N PHE A 546 8.92 -21.93 15.58
CA PHE A 546 8.97 -20.74 16.41
C PHE A 546 9.01 -21.15 17.87
N TYR A 547 9.84 -20.49 18.67
CA TYR A 547 9.83 -20.66 20.12
C TYR A 547 9.32 -19.37 20.77
N ARG A 548 8.44 -19.54 21.75
CA ARG A 548 7.70 -18.47 22.42
C ARG A 548 7.96 -18.55 23.91
N LEU A 549 8.43 -17.46 24.48
CA LEU A 549 8.45 -17.24 25.92
C LEU A 549 7.21 -16.44 26.32
N GLN A 550 6.50 -16.89 27.35
CA GLN A 550 5.40 -16.16 27.97
C GLN A 550 5.60 -16.10 29.49
N ALA A 551 5.53 -14.90 30.06
CA ALA A 551 5.51 -14.68 31.51
C ALA A 551 4.40 -13.68 31.87
N GLY A 552 3.27 -14.17 32.39
CA GLY A 552 2.09 -13.33 32.59
C GLY A 552 1.54 -12.76 31.28
N GLN A 553 1.54 -11.44 31.14
CA GLN A 553 1.11 -10.70 29.93
C GLN A 553 2.26 -10.46 28.94
N GLN A 554 3.51 -10.70 29.33
CA GLN A 554 4.67 -10.50 28.45
C GLN A 554 4.86 -11.73 27.56
N VAL A 555 4.99 -11.50 26.25
CA VAL A 555 5.20 -12.55 25.25
C VAL A 555 6.35 -12.13 24.33
N ALA A 556 7.28 -13.04 24.06
CA ALA A 556 8.32 -12.89 23.06
C ALA A 556 8.38 -14.15 22.19
N VAL A 557 8.62 -13.99 20.88
CA VAL A 557 8.67 -15.09 19.91
C VAL A 557 9.92 -14.94 19.04
N LYS A 558 10.61 -16.03 18.76
CA LYS A 558 11.76 -16.08 17.86
C LYS A 558 11.72 -17.30 16.94
N LYS A 559 12.40 -17.18 15.81
CA LYS A 559 12.46 -18.20 14.76
C LYS A 559 13.55 -19.24 15.04
N LEU A 560 13.26 -20.48 14.69
CA LEU A 560 14.13 -21.65 14.80
C LEU A 560 14.17 -22.36 13.45
N VAL A 561 15.34 -22.78 12.98
CA VAL A 561 15.50 -23.54 11.74
C VAL A 561 16.14 -24.88 12.08
N LEU A 562 15.38 -25.95 11.86
CA LEU A 562 15.86 -27.32 12.01
C LEU A 562 16.30 -27.83 10.64
N VAL A 563 17.54 -28.30 10.54
CA VAL A 563 18.11 -28.94 9.35
C VAL A 563 18.45 -30.40 9.66
N ARG A 564 18.58 -31.23 8.62
CA ARG A 564 19.01 -32.63 8.73
C ARG A 564 20.40 -32.82 8.17
#